data_AF-A0A926DYC1-F1
#
_entry.id   AF-A0A926DYC1-F1
#
_cell.length_a   1.000
_cell.length_b   1.000
_cell.length_c   1.000
_cell.angle_alpha   90.00
_cell.angle_beta   90.00
_cell.angle_gamma   90.00
#
_symmetry.space_group_name_H-M   'P 1'
#
loop_
_entity.id
_entity.type
_entity.pdbx_description
1 polymer ?
#
loop_
_entity_poly.entity_id
_entity_poly.type
_entity_poly.pdbx_seq_one_letter_code
_entity_poly.pdbx_strand_id
1 'polypeptide(L)'
;MKKILACVLAVVLAFGMCTVAFAASDVTAIDVLSGTVYTYDDDDKAMYLADADDLDANTTYYIPVVDVTSGTAADITKLSDLTNNYKIRNSISDGSSYISSKPAFVIKSVSATYGDYHPVSASKTAFITFTTADKFNMEEVDLDMTIKVYPDESSYDISLNGVAQVVGTSTPAEIEEFTNSTICYRETEASSYFLVPSGAPIVTFDDIDDEIEMEFGDDDEEVVFIVNATNQKDLFLRLDTEDEALEDKYPNAELEIRYFAGNNKTFRKTGELTIPTDLDDGDEPYLYEVVDGKLTLCEDAKYDSSDEAFVIKTNKLGNYVISDTKLVDEDADDSDEDGDSTDSTDSSGDATTNPDTGANDFVGLAVALAVVSVAGIAVAKKR
;
A
#
# COMPACT_ATOMS: atom_id res chain seq x y z
N MET A 1 -49.99 4.11 -46.81
CA MET A 1 -49.58 4.22 -45.39
C MET A 1 -49.43 2.86 -44.68
N LYS A 2 -50.37 1.89 -44.81
CA LYS A 2 -50.27 0.59 -44.12
C LYS A 2 -49.04 -0.28 -44.46
N LYS A 3 -48.49 -0.20 -45.69
CA LYS A 3 -47.33 -1.01 -46.11
C LYS A 3 -45.98 -0.47 -45.62
N ILE A 4 -45.87 0.84 -45.36
CA ILE A 4 -44.64 1.48 -44.89
C ILE A 4 -44.48 1.28 -43.37
N LEU A 5 -45.57 1.36 -42.62
CA LEU A 5 -45.59 1.08 -41.17
C LEU A 5 -45.24 -0.38 -40.85
N ALA A 6 -45.62 -1.34 -41.71
CA ALA A 6 -45.25 -2.74 -41.53
C ALA A 6 -43.75 -3.00 -41.75
N CYS A 7 -43.13 -2.33 -42.73
CA CYS A 7 -41.67 -2.44 -42.94
C CYS A 7 -40.88 -1.80 -41.80
N VAL A 8 -41.32 -0.65 -41.28
CA VAL A 8 -40.63 0.00 -40.15
C VAL A 8 -40.78 -0.84 -38.86
N LEU A 9 -41.96 -1.42 -38.61
CA LEU A 9 -42.16 -2.29 -37.44
C LEU A 9 -41.37 -3.60 -37.54
N ALA A 10 -41.22 -4.17 -38.74
CA ALA A 10 -40.40 -5.36 -38.96
C ALA A 10 -38.90 -5.09 -38.81
N VAL A 11 -38.43 -3.89 -39.20
CA VAL A 11 -37.02 -3.48 -39.00
C VAL A 11 -36.73 -3.19 -37.53
N VAL A 12 -37.66 -2.54 -36.80
CA VAL A 12 -37.50 -2.30 -35.35
C VAL A 12 -37.57 -3.60 -34.54
N LEU A 13 -38.41 -4.58 -34.93
CA LEU A 13 -38.41 -5.91 -34.32
C LEU A 13 -37.15 -6.74 -34.65
N ALA A 14 -36.56 -6.56 -35.83
CA ALA A 14 -35.32 -7.23 -36.22
C ALA A 14 -34.07 -6.66 -35.51
N PHE A 15 -34.06 -5.36 -35.20
CA PHE A 15 -32.97 -4.73 -34.42
C PHE A 15 -33.20 -4.82 -32.89
N GLY A 16 -34.43 -5.04 -32.42
CA GLY A 16 -34.75 -5.22 -31.01
C GLY A 16 -34.39 -6.59 -30.42
N MET A 17 -33.94 -7.54 -31.26
CA MET A 17 -33.47 -8.87 -30.85
C MET A 17 -31.98 -9.08 -31.14
N CYS A 18 -31.20 -8.01 -31.25
CA CYS A 18 -29.76 -8.12 -31.01
C CYS A 18 -29.56 -8.34 -29.51
N THR A 19 -29.85 -9.55 -29.02
CA THR A 19 -29.23 -10.04 -27.79
C THR A 19 -27.75 -9.94 -28.03
N VAL A 20 -27.07 -9.07 -27.27
CA VAL A 20 -25.63 -9.11 -27.16
C VAL A 20 -25.32 -10.49 -26.61
N ALA A 21 -24.97 -11.43 -27.47
CA ALA A 21 -24.45 -12.70 -27.04
C ALA A 21 -23.09 -12.37 -26.42
N PHE A 22 -23.07 -12.12 -25.12
CA PHE A 22 -21.84 -12.32 -24.36
C PHE A 22 -21.43 -13.74 -24.68
N ALA A 23 -20.23 -13.92 -25.23
CA ALA A 23 -19.67 -15.25 -25.35
C ALA A 23 -19.73 -15.85 -23.95
N ALA A 24 -20.44 -16.97 -23.79
CA ALA A 24 -20.46 -17.69 -22.53
C ALA A 24 -18.99 -17.94 -22.15
N SER A 25 -18.60 -17.54 -20.94
CA SER A 25 -17.27 -17.88 -20.45
C SER A 25 -17.14 -19.40 -20.44
N ASP A 26 -16.02 -19.91 -20.93
CA ASP A 26 -15.74 -21.34 -20.95
C ASP A 26 -15.49 -21.90 -19.53
N VAL A 27 -15.29 -21.03 -18.53
CA VAL A 27 -15.08 -21.41 -17.12
C VAL A 27 -16.43 -21.54 -16.41
N THR A 28 -16.89 -22.77 -16.28
CA THR A 28 -18.14 -23.08 -15.57
C THR A 28 -17.95 -23.83 -14.25
N ALA A 29 -16.72 -24.20 -13.92
CA ALA A 29 -16.37 -24.74 -12.62
C ALA A 29 -14.99 -24.24 -12.18
N ILE A 30 -14.87 -23.80 -10.92
CA ILE A 30 -13.60 -23.36 -10.33
C ILE A 30 -13.25 -24.20 -9.11
N ASP A 31 -11.95 -24.33 -8.85
CA ASP A 31 -11.41 -24.82 -7.60
C ASP A 31 -10.62 -23.70 -6.93
N VAL A 32 -10.97 -23.39 -5.68
CA VAL A 32 -10.20 -22.45 -4.86
C VAL A 32 -9.28 -23.26 -3.96
N LEU A 33 -7.98 -22.97 -4.04
CA LEU A 33 -6.97 -23.68 -3.25
C LEU A 33 -6.89 -23.07 -1.84
N SER A 34 -7.93 -23.30 -1.04
CA SER A 34 -7.99 -22.87 0.36
C SER A 34 -6.93 -23.57 1.20
N GLY A 35 -6.44 -22.94 2.26
CA GLY A 35 -5.30 -23.45 3.03
C GLY A 35 -3.95 -23.16 2.36
N THR A 36 -3.93 -22.30 1.32
CA THR A 36 -2.70 -21.88 0.66
C THR A 36 -2.82 -20.41 0.28
N VAL A 37 -2.13 -19.57 1.04
CA VAL A 37 -2.09 -18.12 0.85
C VAL A 37 -0.67 -17.68 0.46
N TYR A 38 -0.58 -16.69 -0.42
CA TYR A 38 0.69 -16.19 -0.94
C TYR A 38 0.79 -14.68 -0.80
N THR A 39 2.00 -14.17 -0.68
CA THR A 39 2.35 -12.80 -1.09
C THR A 39 2.89 -12.82 -2.53
N TYR A 40 2.96 -11.64 -3.14
CA TYR A 40 3.42 -11.48 -4.52
C TYR A 40 4.43 -10.34 -4.62
N ASP A 41 5.57 -10.66 -5.23
CA ASP A 41 6.58 -9.71 -5.63
C ASP A 41 6.27 -9.24 -7.06
N ASP A 42 5.96 -7.96 -7.22
CA ASP A 42 5.57 -7.38 -8.52
C ASP A 42 6.77 -7.28 -9.50
N ASP A 43 8.01 -7.16 -9.00
CA ASP A 43 9.23 -7.02 -9.80
C ASP A 43 9.66 -8.35 -10.43
N ASP A 44 9.79 -9.37 -9.59
CA ASP A 44 10.16 -10.72 -10.01
C ASP A 44 8.96 -11.51 -10.55
N LYS A 45 7.74 -11.04 -10.28
CA LYS A 45 6.48 -11.72 -10.60
C LYS A 45 6.43 -13.09 -9.93
N ALA A 46 6.88 -13.14 -8.68
CA ALA A 46 7.04 -14.35 -7.91
C ALA A 46 6.00 -14.41 -6.79
N MET A 47 5.43 -15.59 -6.58
CA MET A 47 4.55 -15.84 -5.43
C MET A 47 5.35 -16.53 -4.32
N TYR A 48 5.21 -16.06 -3.08
CA TYR A 48 5.84 -16.66 -1.89
C TYR A 48 4.77 -17.15 -0.93
N LEU A 49 4.88 -18.40 -0.49
CA LEU A 49 3.93 -18.96 0.47
C LEU A 49 3.97 -18.12 1.76
N ALA A 50 2.80 -17.72 2.23
CA ALA A 50 2.63 -16.99 3.47
C ALA A 50 1.94 -17.86 4.53
N ASP A 51 2.10 -17.45 5.78
CA ASP A 51 1.40 -18.07 6.90
C ASP A 51 0.00 -17.46 7.02
N ALA A 52 -1.04 -18.29 6.93
CA ALA A 52 -2.42 -17.82 7.06
C ALA A 52 -2.85 -17.60 8.51
N ASP A 53 -2.10 -18.17 9.47
CA ASP A 53 -2.36 -17.99 10.89
C ASP A 53 -1.74 -16.69 11.41
N ASP A 54 -0.63 -16.21 10.81
CA ASP A 54 0.10 -15.02 11.22
C ASP A 54 0.41 -14.09 10.03
N LEU A 55 -0.52 -13.17 9.79
CA LEU A 55 -0.46 -12.24 8.66
C LEU A 55 0.32 -10.98 9.01
N ASP A 56 1.13 -10.54 8.07
CA ASP A 56 1.79 -9.23 8.08
C ASP A 56 0.77 -8.11 7.84
N ALA A 57 0.93 -7.01 8.58
CA ALA A 57 0.23 -5.76 8.32
C ALA A 57 0.69 -5.13 6.99
N ASN A 58 -0.16 -4.27 6.43
CA ASN A 58 0.08 -3.61 5.13
C ASN A 58 0.48 -4.56 3.97
N THR A 59 -0.02 -5.79 3.98
CA THR A 59 0.41 -6.84 3.05
C THR A 59 -0.78 -7.35 2.24
N THR A 60 -0.56 -7.56 0.95
CA THR A 60 -1.57 -8.10 0.03
C THR A 60 -1.38 -9.60 -0.15
N TYR A 61 -2.46 -10.34 0.10
CA TYR A 61 -2.50 -11.79 0.05
C TYR A 61 -3.25 -12.30 -1.17
N TYR A 62 -2.91 -13.51 -1.60
CA TYR A 62 -3.43 -14.14 -2.80
C TYR A 62 -3.71 -15.62 -2.57
N ILE A 63 -4.95 -16.04 -2.80
CA ILE A 63 -5.41 -17.43 -2.72
C ILE A 63 -5.64 -17.93 -4.15
N PRO A 64 -4.96 -19.01 -4.62
CA PRO A 64 -5.07 -19.45 -6.01
C PRO A 64 -6.47 -19.92 -6.38
N VAL A 65 -6.87 -19.64 -7.63
CA VAL A 65 -8.12 -20.11 -8.24
C VAL A 65 -7.82 -20.71 -9.61
N VAL A 66 -8.26 -21.94 -9.83
CA VAL A 66 -8.05 -22.66 -11.09
C VAL A 66 -9.36 -23.06 -11.74
N ASP A 67 -9.36 -23.16 -13.07
CA ASP A 67 -10.46 -23.72 -13.84
C ASP A 67 -10.43 -25.25 -13.77
N VAL A 68 -11.55 -25.86 -13.42
CA VAL A 68 -11.73 -27.32 -13.40
C VAL A 68 -12.92 -27.77 -14.24
N THR A 69 -13.42 -26.92 -15.14
CA THR A 69 -14.56 -27.20 -16.03
C THR A 69 -14.38 -28.49 -16.84
N SER A 70 -13.15 -28.77 -17.27
CA SER A 70 -12.81 -29.97 -18.05
C SER A 70 -12.53 -31.22 -17.19
N GLY A 71 -12.57 -31.09 -15.86
CA GLY A 71 -12.10 -32.09 -14.90
C GLY A 71 -10.58 -32.14 -14.72
N THR A 72 -9.81 -31.33 -15.45
CA THR A 72 -8.37 -31.10 -15.26
C THR A 72 -8.14 -29.63 -14.92
N ALA A 73 -7.26 -29.35 -13.95
CA ALA A 73 -6.91 -27.99 -13.58
C ALA A 73 -6.23 -27.23 -14.74
N ALA A 74 -6.65 -25.99 -14.96
CA ALA A 74 -6.09 -25.04 -15.91
C ALA A 74 -6.05 -23.62 -15.32
N ASP A 75 -5.15 -22.79 -15.83
CA ASP A 75 -5.06 -21.38 -15.39
C ASP A 75 -6.23 -20.56 -15.96
N ILE A 76 -6.79 -19.70 -15.11
CA ILE A 76 -7.75 -18.68 -15.54
C ILE A 76 -6.98 -17.40 -15.88
N THR A 77 -7.05 -16.96 -17.13
CA THR A 77 -6.23 -15.85 -17.64
C THR A 77 -7.00 -14.55 -17.84
N LYS A 78 -8.33 -14.58 -17.72
CA LYS A 78 -9.21 -13.42 -17.89
C LYS A 78 -10.08 -13.23 -16.66
N LEU A 79 -10.04 -12.02 -16.11
CA LEU A 79 -10.85 -11.67 -14.94
C LEU A 79 -12.36 -11.82 -15.21
N SER A 80 -12.80 -11.56 -16.45
CA SER A 80 -14.20 -11.69 -16.85
C SER A 80 -14.74 -13.12 -16.80
N ASP A 81 -13.87 -14.13 -16.85
CA ASP A 81 -14.28 -15.53 -16.69
C ASP A 81 -14.68 -15.84 -15.23
N LEU A 82 -14.23 -15.01 -14.28
CA LEU A 82 -14.61 -15.09 -12.88
C LEU A 82 -15.74 -14.12 -12.55
N THR A 83 -15.57 -12.83 -12.81
CA THR A 83 -16.48 -11.79 -12.31
C THR A 83 -17.87 -11.80 -12.95
N ASN A 84 -18.02 -12.44 -14.12
CA ASN A 84 -19.33 -12.64 -14.74
C ASN A 84 -20.10 -13.83 -14.15
N ASN A 85 -19.39 -14.82 -13.59
CA ASN A 85 -19.96 -16.11 -13.22
C ASN A 85 -19.94 -16.36 -11.71
N TYR A 86 -19.09 -15.64 -10.97
CA TYR A 86 -18.87 -15.82 -9.54
C TYR A 86 -18.81 -14.49 -8.82
N LYS A 87 -19.27 -14.49 -7.57
CA LYS A 87 -19.26 -13.33 -6.67
C LYS A 87 -18.53 -13.67 -5.40
N ILE A 88 -17.70 -12.73 -4.93
CA ILE A 88 -17.03 -12.83 -3.64
C ILE A 88 -17.74 -11.93 -2.63
N ARG A 89 -17.92 -12.44 -1.42
CA ARG A 89 -18.26 -11.68 -0.23
C ARG A 89 -17.34 -12.10 0.90
N ASN A 90 -17.35 -11.32 1.97
CA ASN A 90 -16.67 -11.67 3.19
C ASN A 90 -17.56 -11.37 4.40
N SER A 91 -17.30 -12.09 5.49
CA SER A 91 -17.79 -11.79 6.83
C SER A 91 -16.57 -11.70 7.73
N ILE A 92 -16.49 -10.65 8.54
CA ILE A 92 -15.38 -10.45 9.48
C ILE A 92 -16.01 -10.18 10.85
N SER A 93 -15.72 -11.02 11.85
CA SER A 93 -16.14 -10.78 13.23
C SER A 93 -15.12 -9.97 14.01
N ASP A 94 -13.84 -10.23 13.79
CA ASP A 94 -12.71 -9.59 14.48
C ASP A 94 -11.67 -9.08 13.48
N GLY A 95 -11.01 -7.96 13.79
CA GLY A 95 -9.99 -7.39 12.89
C GLY A 95 -10.53 -6.64 11.66
N SER A 96 -11.83 -6.36 11.55
CA SER A 96 -12.42 -5.74 10.33
C SER A 96 -11.81 -4.40 9.91
N SER A 97 -11.34 -3.58 10.85
CA SER A 97 -10.65 -2.31 10.56
C SER A 97 -9.22 -2.49 10.03
N TYR A 98 -8.68 -3.70 10.12
CA TYR A 98 -7.36 -4.09 9.66
C TYR A 98 -7.40 -4.75 8.27
N ILE A 99 -8.53 -4.69 7.57
CA ILE A 99 -8.64 -5.08 6.16
C ILE A 99 -8.90 -3.81 5.33
N SER A 100 -7.90 -3.40 4.55
CA SER A 100 -7.95 -2.20 3.70
C SER A 100 -8.60 -2.48 2.34
N SER A 101 -8.40 -3.68 1.80
CA SER A 101 -9.02 -4.15 0.57
C SER A 101 -9.77 -5.46 0.81
N LYS A 102 -11.06 -5.47 0.44
CA LYS A 102 -11.92 -6.64 0.61
C LYS A 102 -11.59 -7.73 -0.42
N PRO A 103 -11.86 -9.01 -0.11
CA PRO A 103 -11.71 -10.12 -1.03
C PRO A 103 -12.29 -9.86 -2.43
N ALA A 104 -11.44 -9.94 -3.45
CA ALA A 104 -11.80 -9.73 -4.86
C ALA A 104 -11.02 -10.68 -5.77
N PHE A 105 -11.55 -10.98 -6.96
CA PHE A 105 -10.80 -11.71 -7.97
C PHE A 105 -9.79 -10.80 -8.66
N VAL A 106 -8.59 -11.32 -8.91
CA VAL A 106 -7.56 -10.66 -9.71
C VAL A 106 -6.84 -11.67 -10.62
N ILE A 107 -6.18 -11.14 -11.64
CA ILE A 107 -5.26 -11.91 -12.49
C ILE A 107 -3.87 -11.33 -12.26
N LYS A 108 -2.92 -12.18 -11.85
CA LYS A 108 -1.50 -11.81 -11.75
C LYS A 108 -0.69 -12.55 -12.79
N SER A 109 0.36 -11.92 -13.27
CA SER A 109 1.37 -12.61 -14.06
C SER A 109 2.32 -13.32 -13.13
N VAL A 110 2.62 -14.59 -13.38
CA VAL A 110 3.45 -15.39 -12.45
C VAL A 110 4.58 -16.05 -13.22
N SER A 111 5.80 -15.65 -12.89
CA SER A 111 7.04 -16.19 -13.45
C SER A 111 7.59 -17.33 -12.59
N ALA A 112 7.39 -17.26 -11.28
CA ALA A 112 7.84 -18.26 -10.32
C ALA A 112 6.84 -18.41 -9.15
N THR A 113 6.85 -19.57 -8.50
CA THR A 113 6.10 -19.79 -7.26
C THR A 113 6.94 -20.61 -6.31
N TYR A 114 7.06 -20.12 -5.08
CA TYR A 114 7.78 -20.75 -3.98
C TYR A 114 6.75 -21.24 -2.96
N GLY A 115 6.25 -22.45 -3.17
CA GLY A 115 5.22 -23.08 -2.33
C GLY A 115 4.59 -24.29 -3.02
N ASP A 116 3.43 -24.73 -2.53
CA ASP A 116 2.79 -25.97 -2.98
C ASP A 116 2.00 -25.85 -4.30
N TYR A 117 1.43 -24.67 -4.58
CA TYR A 117 0.80 -24.36 -5.86
C TYR A 117 1.83 -23.96 -6.91
N HIS A 118 1.66 -24.48 -8.13
CA HIS A 118 2.38 -24.00 -9.31
C HIS A 118 1.37 -23.77 -10.44
N PRO A 119 1.35 -22.57 -11.06
CA PRO A 119 0.48 -22.34 -12.21
C PRO A 119 0.83 -23.30 -13.34
N VAL A 120 -0.20 -23.69 -14.11
CA VAL A 120 -0.03 -24.66 -15.22
C VAL A 120 0.84 -24.04 -16.32
N SER A 121 0.77 -22.72 -16.49
CA SER A 121 1.59 -21.91 -17.37
C SER A 121 2.19 -20.71 -16.63
N ALA A 122 3.48 -20.47 -16.81
CA ALA A 122 4.17 -19.30 -16.25
C ALA A 122 3.83 -18.02 -17.03
N SER A 123 2.57 -17.55 -16.93
CA SER A 123 2.13 -16.37 -17.66
C SER A 123 1.11 -15.52 -16.92
N LYS A 124 -0.10 -16.04 -16.69
CA LYS A 124 -1.21 -15.39 -16.00
C LYS A 124 -2.08 -16.44 -15.34
N THR A 125 -2.45 -16.21 -14.09
CA THR A 125 -3.41 -17.06 -13.39
C THR A 125 -4.26 -16.22 -12.44
N ALA A 126 -5.33 -16.80 -11.94
CA ALA A 126 -6.29 -16.11 -11.10
C ALA A 126 -6.08 -16.36 -9.61
N PHE A 127 -6.45 -15.35 -8.83
CA PHE A 127 -6.41 -15.39 -7.38
C PHE A 127 -7.63 -14.69 -6.79
N ILE A 128 -7.99 -15.06 -5.57
CA ILE A 128 -8.72 -14.19 -4.65
C ILE A 128 -7.68 -13.38 -3.88
N THR A 129 -7.84 -12.06 -3.82
CA THR A 129 -6.91 -11.18 -3.10
C THR A 129 -7.62 -10.36 -2.04
N PHE A 130 -6.91 -10.03 -0.96
CA PHE A 130 -7.29 -9.05 0.05
C PHE A 130 -6.02 -8.40 0.60
N THR A 131 -6.16 -7.25 1.26
CA THR A 131 -5.00 -6.50 1.80
C THR A 131 -5.25 -6.15 3.25
N THR A 132 -4.27 -6.43 4.11
CA THR A 132 -4.26 -5.97 5.50
C THR A 132 -3.93 -4.48 5.55
N ALA A 133 -4.43 -3.76 6.55
CA ALA A 133 -4.31 -2.31 6.62
C ALA A 133 -2.99 -1.87 7.25
N ASP A 134 -2.44 -0.76 6.76
CA ASP A 134 -1.36 -0.04 7.43
C ASP A 134 -1.96 0.81 8.56
N LYS A 135 -1.70 0.44 9.81
CA LYS A 135 -2.28 1.08 11.00
C LYS A 135 -1.24 1.57 12.00
N PHE A 136 0.04 1.23 11.80
CA PHE A 136 1.13 1.55 12.72
C PHE A 136 0.81 1.12 14.16
N ASN A 137 0.08 0.01 14.30
CA ASN A 137 -0.19 -0.62 15.59
C ASN A 137 0.92 -1.63 15.86
N MET A 138 1.62 -1.47 16.97
CA MET A 138 2.69 -2.39 17.36
C MET A 138 2.14 -3.68 18.00
N GLU A 139 0.88 -3.67 18.42
CA GLU A 139 0.24 -4.85 19.00
C GLU A 139 -0.34 -5.76 17.91
N GLU A 140 -0.25 -7.07 18.16
CA GLU A 140 -0.95 -8.09 17.40
C GLU A 140 -2.48 -7.91 17.49
N VAL A 141 -3.18 -8.19 16.39
CA VAL A 141 -4.63 -8.06 16.30
C VAL A 141 -5.26 -9.34 15.79
N ASP A 142 -6.22 -9.87 16.53
CA ASP A 142 -7.03 -11.02 16.12
C ASP A 142 -7.82 -10.72 14.83
N LEU A 143 -7.83 -11.69 13.92
CA LEU A 143 -8.60 -11.72 12.69
C LEU A 143 -9.46 -12.98 12.65
N ASP A 144 -10.76 -12.77 12.49
CA ASP A 144 -11.72 -13.81 12.16
C ASP A 144 -12.46 -13.43 10.88
N MET A 145 -12.00 -13.93 9.74
CA MET A 145 -12.56 -13.67 8.42
C MET A 145 -13.00 -14.94 7.70
N THR A 146 -14.22 -14.94 7.20
CA THR A 146 -14.73 -15.94 6.25
C THR A 146 -14.87 -15.32 4.87
N ILE A 147 -14.21 -15.90 3.88
CA ILE A 147 -14.42 -15.55 2.46
C ILE A 147 -15.49 -16.46 1.88
N LYS A 148 -16.47 -15.89 1.19
CA LYS A 148 -17.61 -16.61 0.62
C LYS A 148 -17.62 -16.44 -0.89
N VAL A 149 -17.52 -17.54 -1.62
CA VAL A 149 -17.57 -17.55 -3.08
C VAL A 149 -18.91 -18.12 -3.51
N TYR A 150 -19.68 -17.34 -4.26
CA TYR A 150 -20.99 -17.71 -4.77
C TYR A 150 -20.92 -17.89 -6.29
N PRO A 151 -21.57 -18.91 -6.85
CA PRO A 151 -21.90 -18.86 -8.26
C PRO A 151 -23.01 -17.83 -8.49
N ASP A 152 -22.97 -17.11 -9.61
CA ASP A 152 -24.01 -16.14 -9.96
C ASP A 152 -25.30 -16.83 -10.41
N GLU A 153 -25.17 -18.02 -11.01
CA GLU A 153 -26.26 -18.88 -11.44
C GLU A 153 -26.05 -20.34 -11.01
N SER A 154 -27.12 -21.13 -10.98
CA SER A 154 -27.11 -22.54 -10.57
C SER A 154 -26.45 -23.49 -11.59
N SER A 155 -25.71 -22.99 -12.57
CA SER A 155 -24.97 -23.79 -13.55
C SER A 155 -23.46 -23.79 -13.32
N TYR A 156 -23.00 -23.07 -12.29
CA TYR A 156 -21.59 -22.93 -11.98
C TYR A 156 -21.24 -23.66 -10.69
N ASP A 157 -20.14 -24.41 -10.72
CA ASP A 157 -19.71 -25.26 -9.63
C ASP A 157 -18.47 -24.66 -8.94
N ILE A 158 -18.36 -24.91 -7.63
CA ILE A 158 -17.22 -24.47 -6.82
C ILE A 158 -16.75 -25.64 -5.98
N SER A 159 -15.46 -25.94 -6.06
CA SER A 159 -14.76 -26.81 -5.12
C SER A 159 -13.73 -26.03 -4.31
N LEU A 160 -13.40 -26.60 -3.15
CA LEU A 160 -12.27 -26.19 -2.31
C LEU A 160 -11.31 -27.37 -2.23
N ASN A 161 -10.06 -27.19 -2.69
CA ASN A 161 -9.06 -28.26 -2.73
C ASN A 161 -9.56 -29.56 -3.38
N GLY A 162 -10.31 -29.44 -4.47
CA GLY A 162 -10.92 -30.56 -5.19
C GLY A 162 -12.15 -31.18 -4.51
N VAL A 163 -12.57 -30.67 -3.35
CA VAL A 163 -13.80 -31.09 -2.67
C VAL A 163 -14.95 -30.18 -3.09
N ALA A 164 -15.94 -30.74 -3.80
CA ALA A 164 -17.11 -30.00 -4.24
C ALA A 164 -17.88 -29.41 -3.04
N GLN A 165 -18.02 -28.09 -3.01
CA GLN A 165 -18.81 -27.36 -2.02
C GLN A 165 -20.17 -26.96 -2.57
N VAL A 166 -20.18 -26.54 -3.84
CA VAL A 166 -21.37 -26.04 -4.52
C VAL A 166 -21.53 -26.78 -5.84
N VAL A 167 -22.69 -27.42 -6.03
CA VAL A 167 -23.03 -28.13 -7.26
C VAL A 167 -24.40 -27.64 -7.71
N GLY A 168 -24.42 -26.67 -8.61
CA GLY A 168 -25.63 -26.07 -9.15
C GLY A 168 -26.63 -25.51 -8.13
N THR A 169 -26.15 -24.96 -7.01
CA THR A 169 -26.96 -24.28 -5.98
C THR A 169 -26.45 -22.85 -5.74
N SER A 170 -27.26 -21.98 -5.14
CA SER A 170 -26.85 -20.61 -4.77
C SER A 170 -26.22 -20.51 -3.38
N THR A 171 -25.89 -21.64 -2.75
CA THR A 171 -25.14 -21.67 -1.49
C THR A 171 -23.68 -21.34 -1.77
N PRO A 172 -23.00 -20.53 -0.94
CA PRO A 172 -21.60 -20.25 -1.14
C PRO A 172 -20.72 -21.45 -0.79
N ALA A 173 -19.54 -21.50 -1.38
CA ALA A 173 -18.38 -22.13 -0.76
C ALA A 173 -17.81 -21.15 0.28
N GLU A 174 -17.55 -21.63 1.49
CA GLU A 174 -17.00 -20.81 2.57
C GLU A 174 -15.55 -21.23 2.84
N ILE A 175 -14.64 -20.26 2.77
CA ILE A 175 -13.22 -20.40 3.09
C ILE A 175 -13.05 -19.85 4.50
N GLU A 176 -12.76 -20.75 5.44
CA GLU A 176 -12.61 -20.48 6.88
C GLU A 176 -11.13 -20.57 7.31
N GLU A 177 -10.22 -20.21 6.42
CA GLU A 177 -8.77 -20.30 6.66
C GLU A 177 -8.26 -19.23 7.63
N PHE A 178 -8.96 -18.10 7.74
CA PHE A 178 -8.55 -16.96 8.57
C PHE A 178 -9.32 -16.91 9.89
N THR A 179 -9.37 -18.03 10.61
CA THR A 179 -10.07 -18.14 11.91
C THR A 179 -9.06 -18.29 13.04
N ASN A 180 -9.11 -17.42 14.04
CA ASN A 180 -8.07 -17.22 15.05
C ASN A 180 -6.70 -16.88 14.43
N SER A 181 -6.71 -16.21 13.28
CA SER A 181 -5.48 -15.66 12.70
C SER A 181 -5.13 -14.35 13.38
N THR A 182 -3.91 -13.89 13.16
CA THR A 182 -3.41 -12.63 13.70
C THR A 182 -2.92 -11.72 12.57
N ILE A 183 -2.95 -10.41 12.81
CA ILE A 183 -2.30 -9.41 11.97
C ILE A 183 -1.29 -8.65 12.84
N CYS A 184 -0.02 -8.65 12.45
CA CYS A 184 1.05 -7.93 13.15
C CYS A 184 2.07 -7.33 12.18
N TYR A 185 2.91 -6.41 12.66
CA TYR A 185 4.15 -6.06 11.96
C TYR A 185 5.28 -6.92 12.53
N ARG A 186 6.28 -7.23 11.71
CA ARG A 186 7.47 -7.92 12.19
C ARG A 186 8.32 -6.99 13.05
N GLU A 187 9.08 -7.61 13.94
CA GLU A 187 9.98 -6.95 14.86
C GLU A 187 11.44 -7.14 14.43
N THR A 188 12.26 -6.14 14.72
CA THR A 188 13.72 -6.22 14.63
C THR A 188 14.33 -5.79 15.96
N GLU A 189 15.34 -6.53 16.41
CA GLU A 189 16.06 -6.20 17.63
C GLU A 189 17.12 -5.13 17.31
N ALA A 190 17.14 -4.05 18.09
CA ALA A 190 18.19 -3.05 18.00
C ALA A 190 19.55 -3.65 18.40
N SER A 191 20.61 -3.14 17.80
CA SER A 191 21.99 -3.42 18.21
C SER A 191 22.83 -2.14 18.10
N SER A 192 24.14 -2.23 18.37
CA SER A 192 25.04 -1.06 18.26
C SER A 192 25.03 -0.43 16.87
N TYR A 193 24.82 -1.25 15.83
CA TYR A 193 24.72 -0.83 14.44
C TYR A 193 23.80 -1.80 13.72
N PHE A 194 22.74 -1.31 13.07
CA PHE A 194 21.84 -2.16 12.30
C PHE A 194 21.05 -1.37 11.27
N LEU A 195 20.69 -2.06 10.19
CA LEU A 195 19.68 -1.62 9.24
C LEU A 195 18.29 -1.87 9.83
N VAL A 196 17.42 -0.85 9.78
CA VAL A 196 16.00 -0.99 10.11
C VAL A 196 15.25 -1.51 8.89
N PRO A 197 14.83 -2.79 8.86
CA PRO A 197 14.23 -3.37 7.66
C PRO A 197 12.82 -2.82 7.44
N SER A 198 12.49 -2.47 6.20
CA SER A 198 11.13 -2.03 5.82
C SER A 198 10.05 -3.06 6.19
N GLY A 199 10.37 -4.35 6.08
CA GLY A 199 9.50 -5.47 6.45
C GLY A 199 9.41 -5.77 7.94
N ALA A 200 10.27 -5.18 8.79
CA ALA A 200 10.29 -5.37 10.25
C ALA A 200 10.43 -4.04 11.01
N PRO A 201 9.41 -3.16 10.90
CA PRO A 201 9.52 -1.78 11.36
C PRO A 201 9.35 -1.59 12.87
N ILE A 202 8.98 -2.63 13.63
CA ILE A 202 8.94 -2.54 15.09
C ILE A 202 10.36 -2.78 15.62
N VAL A 203 11.01 -1.73 16.10
CA VAL A 203 12.35 -1.83 16.68
C VAL A 203 12.24 -2.00 18.19
N THR A 204 12.75 -3.12 18.70
CA THR A 204 12.85 -3.38 20.14
C THR A 204 14.22 -2.93 20.65
N PHE A 205 14.26 -2.27 21.81
CA PHE A 205 15.50 -1.71 22.38
C PHE A 205 15.93 -2.44 23.66
N ASP A 206 15.55 -3.71 23.76
CA ASP A 206 15.94 -4.57 24.87
C ASP A 206 17.46 -4.66 24.98
N ASP A 207 17.98 -4.56 26.21
CA ASP A 207 19.41 -4.64 26.53
C ASP A 207 20.32 -3.57 25.88
N ILE A 208 19.77 -2.47 25.37
CA ILE A 208 20.55 -1.31 24.90
C ILE A 208 20.81 -0.31 26.04
N ASP A 209 22.08 -0.06 26.37
CA ASP A 209 22.48 0.87 27.44
C ASP A 209 23.43 2.00 27.00
N ASP A 210 23.68 2.14 25.70
CA ASP A 210 24.62 3.09 25.12
C ASP A 210 24.11 3.76 23.82
N GLU A 211 25.05 4.24 23.00
CA GLU A 211 24.80 4.87 21.70
C GLU A 211 24.72 3.81 20.61
N ILE A 212 23.73 3.95 19.74
CA ILE A 212 23.48 3.07 18.61
C ILE A 212 23.44 3.88 17.31
N GLU A 213 23.69 3.19 16.21
CA GLU A 213 23.57 3.69 14.85
C GLU A 213 22.49 2.88 14.11
N MET A 214 21.50 3.59 13.59
CA MET A 214 20.41 3.03 12.78
C MET A 214 20.54 3.54 11.35
N GLU A 215 20.54 2.63 10.39
CA GLU A 215 20.44 2.94 8.98
C GLU A 215 19.03 2.64 8.47
N PHE A 216 18.56 3.46 7.53
CA PHE A 216 17.28 3.33 6.88
C PHE A 216 17.45 3.46 5.36
N GLY A 217 16.89 2.51 4.60
CA GLY A 217 17.03 2.41 3.15
C GLY A 217 17.72 1.11 2.73
N ASP A 218 17.58 0.70 1.47
CA ASP A 218 18.09 -0.59 0.98
C ASP A 218 19.33 -0.47 0.06
N ASP A 219 19.85 0.75 -0.17
CA ASP A 219 20.91 1.07 -1.16
C ASP A 219 21.78 2.29 -0.72
N ASP A 220 22.62 2.84 -1.61
CA ASP A 220 23.66 3.89 -1.38
C ASP A 220 23.17 5.25 -0.78
N GLU A 221 21.89 5.41 -0.46
CA GLU A 221 21.24 6.63 0.03
C GLU A 221 20.71 6.46 1.47
N GLU A 222 21.43 5.69 2.29
CA GLU A 222 21.01 5.33 3.65
C GLU A 222 20.93 6.56 4.56
N VAL A 223 19.74 6.80 5.11
CA VAL A 223 19.57 7.79 6.17
C VAL A 223 20.12 7.21 7.47
N VAL A 224 20.99 7.95 8.15
CA VAL A 224 21.66 7.47 9.37
C VAL A 224 21.13 8.24 10.59
N PHE A 225 20.77 7.53 11.65
CA PHE A 225 20.42 8.14 12.93
C PHE A 225 21.25 7.55 14.08
N ILE A 226 22.07 8.40 14.70
CA ILE A 226 22.91 8.03 15.84
C ILE A 226 22.32 8.61 17.11
N VAL A 227 22.03 7.77 18.10
CA VAL A 227 21.38 8.20 19.35
C VAL A 227 21.76 7.32 20.53
N ASN A 228 21.84 7.93 21.72
CA ASN A 228 21.85 7.17 22.97
C ASN A 228 20.46 6.59 23.25
N ALA A 229 20.33 5.27 23.11
CA ALA A 229 19.08 4.54 23.25
C ALA A 229 18.93 3.88 24.64
N THR A 230 19.74 4.27 25.64
CA THR A 230 19.62 3.76 27.01
C THR A 230 18.20 3.95 27.57
N ASN A 231 17.53 2.85 27.92
CA ASN A 231 16.13 2.81 28.37
C ASN A 231 15.11 3.29 27.33
N GLN A 232 15.43 3.27 26.04
CA GLN A 232 14.47 3.55 24.98
C GLN A 232 13.35 2.51 25.03
N LYS A 233 12.12 2.94 24.75
CA LYS A 233 11.00 2.00 24.54
C LYS A 233 10.97 1.62 23.07
N ASP A 234 10.36 0.49 22.77
CA ASP A 234 10.10 0.05 21.41
C ASP A 234 9.42 1.16 20.60
N LEU A 235 9.83 1.27 19.34
CA LEU A 235 9.33 2.28 18.41
C LEU A 235 8.93 1.62 17.11
N PHE A 236 7.95 2.22 16.44
CA PHE A 236 7.67 1.91 15.05
C PHE A 236 8.51 2.85 14.19
N LEU A 237 9.48 2.30 13.46
CA LEU A 237 10.42 3.03 12.63
C LEU A 237 10.42 2.43 11.23
N ARG A 238 9.81 3.16 10.28
CA ARG A 238 9.82 2.83 8.85
C ARG A 238 10.13 4.09 8.07
N LEU A 239 10.97 3.98 7.05
CA LEU A 239 11.25 5.06 6.13
C LEU A 239 10.48 4.81 4.83
N ASP A 240 9.59 5.73 4.48
CA ASP A 240 8.90 5.76 3.19
C ASP A 240 9.57 6.84 2.31
N THR A 241 9.84 6.51 1.05
CA THR A 241 10.65 7.34 0.13
C THR A 241 9.88 7.86 -1.08
N GLU A 242 8.55 7.70 -1.11
CA GLU A 242 7.70 8.05 -2.25
C GLU A 242 6.48 8.88 -1.82
N ASP A 243 6.10 9.85 -2.66
CA ASP A 243 4.91 10.71 -2.49
C ASP A 243 4.51 11.31 -3.85
N GLU A 244 3.83 10.50 -4.68
CA GLU A 244 3.37 10.90 -6.02
C GLU A 244 2.54 12.20 -6.00
N ALA A 245 1.75 12.43 -4.93
CA ALA A 245 0.90 13.61 -4.82
C ALA A 245 1.72 14.89 -4.62
N LEU A 246 2.84 14.80 -3.92
CA LEU A 246 3.77 15.90 -3.73
C LEU A 246 4.55 16.19 -5.02
N GLU A 247 5.04 15.14 -5.69
CA GLU A 247 5.72 15.25 -6.98
C GLU A 247 4.81 15.89 -8.04
N ASP A 248 3.53 15.49 -8.11
CA ASP A 248 2.52 16.10 -8.98
C ASP A 248 2.26 17.57 -8.64
N LYS A 249 2.37 17.96 -7.36
CA LYS A 249 2.22 19.36 -6.92
C LYS A 249 3.40 20.22 -7.33
N TYR A 250 4.61 19.65 -7.40
CA TYR A 250 5.84 20.37 -7.76
C TYR A 250 6.56 19.76 -8.97
N PRO A 251 5.92 19.71 -10.15
CA PRO A 251 6.43 18.96 -11.30
C PRO A 251 7.67 19.58 -11.96
N ASN A 252 8.11 20.76 -11.53
CA ASN A 252 9.30 21.45 -12.02
C ASN A 252 10.46 21.41 -11.01
N ALA A 253 10.26 20.77 -9.86
CA ALA A 253 11.29 20.54 -8.86
C ALA A 253 11.70 19.07 -8.91
N GLU A 254 12.99 18.83 -8.70
CA GLU A 254 13.47 17.49 -8.35
C GLU A 254 13.33 17.34 -6.84
N LEU A 255 12.71 16.24 -6.41
CA LEU A 255 12.37 16.00 -5.01
C LEU A 255 12.95 14.66 -4.55
N GLU A 256 13.52 14.67 -3.34
CA GLU A 256 13.82 13.46 -2.60
C GLU A 256 12.99 13.42 -1.32
N ILE A 257 12.34 12.29 -1.05
CA ILE A 257 11.39 12.14 0.06
C ILE A 257 11.98 11.19 1.11
N ARG A 258 11.89 11.58 2.38
CA ARG A 258 12.34 10.80 3.54
C ARG A 258 11.33 10.91 4.68
N TYR A 259 10.27 10.12 4.60
CA TYR A 259 9.18 10.12 5.57
C TYR A 259 9.34 9.01 6.60
N PHE A 260 9.63 9.38 7.84
CA PHE A 260 9.61 8.41 8.93
C PHE A 260 8.16 8.14 9.34
N ALA A 261 7.58 7.06 8.82
CA ALA A 261 6.20 6.67 9.09
C ALA A 261 6.03 6.10 10.51
N GLY A 262 4.80 6.15 11.03
CA GLY A 262 4.46 5.62 12.34
C GLY A 262 3.81 6.61 13.31
N ASN A 263 3.14 6.07 14.33
CA ASN A 263 2.40 6.85 15.33
C ASN A 263 3.29 7.40 16.46
N ASN A 264 4.50 6.86 16.64
CA ASN A 264 5.46 7.32 17.64
C ASN A 264 6.90 7.04 17.20
N LYS A 265 7.64 8.11 16.94
CA LYS A 265 9.03 8.13 16.47
C LYS A 265 9.90 9.06 17.31
N THR A 266 9.57 9.18 18.60
CA THR A 266 10.26 10.05 19.56
C THR A 266 11.17 9.25 20.48
N PHE A 267 12.44 9.59 20.43
CA PHE A 267 13.50 9.08 21.28
C PHE A 267 13.59 9.87 22.59
N ARG A 268 14.07 9.18 23.63
CA ARG A 268 14.27 9.78 24.97
C ARG A 268 15.42 10.77 25.03
N LYS A 269 16.34 10.68 24.07
CA LYS A 269 17.55 11.51 23.94
C LYS A 269 17.58 12.13 22.56
N THR A 270 18.22 13.29 22.46
CA THR A 270 18.54 13.90 21.17
C THR A 270 19.69 13.13 20.55
N GLY A 271 19.49 12.69 19.32
CA GLY A 271 20.51 12.12 18.45
C GLY A 271 20.90 13.07 17.33
N GLU A 272 21.64 12.54 16.38
CA GLU A 272 22.06 13.19 15.15
C GLU A 272 21.54 12.38 13.96
N LEU A 273 20.72 13.03 13.13
CA LEU A 273 20.13 12.47 11.92
C LEU A 273 20.88 13.03 10.72
N THR A 274 21.39 12.15 9.87
CA THR A 274 22.09 12.49 8.63
C THR A 274 21.26 11.99 7.46
N ILE A 275 20.83 12.90 6.60
CA ILE A 275 20.01 12.62 5.42
C ILE A 275 20.85 12.95 4.17
N PRO A 276 21.38 11.94 3.45
CA PRO A 276 22.09 12.16 2.19
C PRO A 276 21.16 12.66 1.09
N THR A 277 21.73 13.34 0.09
CA THR A 277 21.02 13.83 -1.10
C THR A 277 21.97 13.93 -2.29
N ASP A 278 21.48 13.65 -3.49
CA ASP A 278 22.23 13.80 -4.74
C ASP A 278 21.88 15.09 -5.51
N LEU A 279 20.99 15.93 -4.94
CA LEU A 279 20.51 17.17 -5.57
C LEU A 279 21.48 18.36 -5.46
N ASP A 280 22.73 18.16 -5.05
CA ASP A 280 23.76 19.20 -5.09
C ASP A 280 24.31 19.40 -6.51
N ASP A 281 23.64 20.26 -7.29
CA ASP A 281 24.13 20.70 -8.61
C ASP A 281 24.96 22.01 -8.52
N GLY A 282 25.61 22.25 -7.37
CA GLY A 282 26.50 23.38 -7.12
C GLY A 282 25.90 24.53 -6.30
N ASP A 283 24.63 24.43 -5.92
CA ASP A 283 23.95 25.27 -4.93
C ASP A 283 23.39 24.36 -3.83
N GLU A 284 23.40 24.82 -2.57
CA GLU A 284 22.86 24.05 -1.43
C GLU A 284 21.35 23.77 -1.66
N PRO A 285 20.92 22.49 -1.60
CA PRO A 285 19.52 22.14 -1.76
C PRO A 285 18.67 22.64 -0.58
N TYR A 286 17.35 22.51 -0.68
CA TYR A 286 16.40 22.95 0.34
C TYR A 286 15.82 21.76 1.10
N LEU A 287 15.99 21.73 2.42
CA LEU A 287 15.36 20.73 3.28
C LEU A 287 14.10 21.29 3.95
N TYR A 288 12.98 20.60 3.75
CA TYR A 288 11.69 20.89 4.38
C TYR A 288 11.31 19.75 5.34
N GLU A 289 10.67 20.10 6.45
CA GLU A 289 9.92 19.17 7.29
C GLU A 289 8.42 19.33 7.03
N VAL A 290 7.70 18.21 6.88
CA VAL A 290 6.24 18.17 6.79
C VAL A 290 5.65 18.23 8.19
N VAL A 291 5.13 19.41 8.57
CA VAL A 291 4.49 19.67 9.85
C VAL A 291 3.01 19.99 9.59
N ASP A 292 2.11 19.23 10.21
CA ASP A 292 0.66 19.37 10.04
C ASP A 292 0.22 19.38 8.55
N GLY A 293 0.88 18.56 7.74
CA GLY A 293 0.63 18.45 6.29
C GLY A 293 1.16 19.61 5.45
N LYS A 294 2.02 20.48 6.02
CA LYS A 294 2.63 21.61 5.33
C LYS A 294 4.15 21.52 5.32
N LEU A 295 4.75 21.87 4.19
CA LEU A 295 6.20 21.99 4.07
C LEU A 295 6.68 23.23 4.83
N THR A 296 7.53 23.02 5.83
CA THR A 296 8.19 24.08 6.59
C THR A 296 9.69 23.93 6.39
N LEU A 297 10.39 25.01 6.03
CA LEU A 297 11.84 24.96 5.88
C LEU A 297 12.51 24.52 7.19
N CYS A 298 13.41 23.55 7.14
CA CYS A 298 14.09 23.03 8.31
C CYS A 298 15.27 23.95 8.70
N GLU A 299 15.01 24.97 9.52
CA GLU A 299 16.04 25.95 9.91
C GLU A 299 17.14 25.35 10.82
N ASP A 300 16.86 24.24 11.49
CA ASP A 300 17.79 23.56 12.38
C ASP A 300 18.75 22.60 11.65
N ALA A 301 18.50 22.33 10.36
CA ALA A 301 19.35 21.50 9.54
C ALA A 301 20.62 22.24 9.10
N LYS A 302 21.70 21.48 8.93
CA LYS A 302 22.96 21.98 8.36
C LYS A 302 23.37 21.08 7.21
N TYR A 303 23.58 21.68 6.04
CA TYR A 303 24.15 20.96 4.91
C TYR A 303 25.67 20.84 5.04
N ASP A 304 26.20 19.63 4.87
CA ASP A 304 27.62 19.37 4.68
C ASP A 304 27.88 19.01 3.22
N SER A 305 28.46 19.95 2.47
CA SER A 305 28.80 19.77 1.05
C SER A 305 29.90 18.73 0.80
N SER A 306 30.61 18.28 1.82
CA SER A 306 31.67 17.27 1.67
C SER A 306 31.09 15.86 1.65
N ASP A 307 30.02 15.67 2.42
CA ASP A 307 29.32 14.40 2.60
C ASP A 307 27.96 14.40 1.86
N GLU A 308 27.62 15.48 1.15
CA GLU A 308 26.39 15.67 0.37
C GLU A 308 25.13 15.33 1.20
N ALA A 309 25.07 15.85 2.43
CA ALA A 309 24.04 15.45 3.41
C ALA A 309 23.59 16.59 4.32
N PHE A 310 22.33 16.52 4.76
CA PHE A 310 21.80 17.34 5.85
C PHE A 310 21.98 16.66 7.20
N VAL A 311 22.50 17.41 8.18
CA VAL A 311 22.65 16.99 9.56
C VAL A 311 21.66 17.75 10.46
N ILE A 312 20.84 17.00 11.21
CA ILE A 312 19.79 17.53 12.09
C ILE A 312 19.98 16.95 13.49
N LYS A 313 19.94 17.81 14.51
CA LYS A 313 19.89 17.35 15.91
C LYS A 313 18.45 17.26 16.39
N THR A 314 17.96 16.04 16.54
CA THR A 314 16.57 15.80 16.91
C THR A 314 16.44 14.63 17.87
N ASN A 315 15.38 14.66 18.69
CA ASN A 315 14.92 13.47 19.42
C ASN A 315 13.63 12.90 18.81
N LYS A 316 13.15 13.44 17.69
CA LYS A 316 11.96 12.99 17.00
C LYS A 316 12.25 12.95 15.51
N LEU A 317 12.18 11.77 14.92
CA LEU A 317 12.32 11.66 13.48
C LEU A 317 11.10 12.32 12.83
N GLY A 318 11.33 13.16 11.82
CA GLY A 318 10.31 13.95 11.14
C GLY A 318 9.88 13.31 9.83
N ASN A 319 9.17 14.06 9.00
CA ASN A 319 8.95 13.70 7.61
C ASN A 319 9.63 14.77 6.78
N TYR A 320 10.61 14.42 5.96
CA TYR A 320 11.45 15.37 5.28
C TYR A 320 11.31 15.29 3.77
N VAL A 321 11.47 16.44 3.11
CA VAL A 321 11.49 16.60 1.66
C VAL A 321 12.69 17.47 1.30
N ILE A 322 13.53 16.98 0.42
CA ILE A 322 14.65 17.74 -0.15
C ILE A 322 14.23 18.18 -1.55
N SER A 323 14.62 19.40 -1.93
CA SER A 323 14.39 19.90 -3.28
C SER A 323 15.60 20.66 -3.80
N ASP A 324 15.85 20.50 -5.10
CA ASP A 324 16.83 21.27 -5.88
C ASP A 324 16.49 22.77 -5.93
N THR A 325 15.22 23.13 -5.76
CA THR A 325 14.75 24.50 -5.84
C THR A 325 13.87 24.89 -4.66
N LYS A 326 13.73 26.19 -4.44
CA LYS A 326 12.87 26.67 -3.37
C LYS A 326 11.40 26.44 -3.74
N LEU A 327 10.75 25.55 -3.01
CA LEU A 327 9.31 25.32 -3.14
C LEU A 327 8.53 26.52 -2.60
N VAL A 328 7.56 26.97 -3.39
CA VAL A 328 6.60 28.03 -3.02
C VAL A 328 5.23 27.39 -3.03
N ASP A 329 4.50 27.50 -1.94
CA ASP A 329 3.13 27.00 -1.86
C ASP A 329 2.27 27.81 -2.83
N GLU A 330 1.80 27.22 -3.94
CA GLU A 330 0.92 27.91 -4.90
C GLU A 330 -0.43 28.34 -4.28
N ASP A 331 -0.78 27.80 -3.10
CA ASP A 331 -1.95 28.22 -2.31
C ASP A 331 -1.72 29.56 -1.55
N ALA A 332 -0.51 30.11 -1.61
CA ALA A 332 -0.19 31.46 -1.21
C ALA A 332 -0.11 32.36 -2.44
N ASP A 333 -1.26 32.97 -2.77
CA ASP A 333 -1.40 34.26 -3.45
C ASP A 333 -1.81 34.28 -4.93
N ASP A 334 -3.13 34.26 -5.17
CA ASP A 334 -3.77 35.08 -6.20
C ASP A 334 -4.49 36.29 -5.57
N SER A 335 -3.77 37.13 -4.82
CA SER A 335 -4.23 38.45 -4.37
C SER A 335 -3.08 39.47 -4.19
N ASP A 336 -2.82 40.13 -5.31
CA ASP A 336 -2.46 41.55 -5.41
C ASP A 336 -0.96 41.92 -5.46
N GLU A 337 -0.54 42.22 -6.69
CA GLU A 337 0.53 43.16 -7.00
C GLU A 337 0.32 44.55 -6.32
N ASP A 338 1.45 45.21 -6.09
CA ASP A 338 1.69 46.64 -5.79
C ASP A 338 1.53 47.16 -4.35
N GLY A 339 2.65 47.59 -3.75
CA GLY A 339 2.62 48.57 -2.65
C GLY A 339 3.89 48.74 -1.82
N ASP A 340 4.73 49.68 -2.22
CA ASP A 340 5.92 50.22 -1.53
C ASP A 340 5.74 50.63 -0.04
N SER A 341 6.84 50.48 0.71
CA SER A 341 7.37 51.32 1.82
C SER A 341 7.17 51.00 3.32
N THR A 342 8.33 50.67 3.92
CA THR A 342 8.96 51.23 5.15
C THR A 342 8.52 50.84 6.58
N ASP A 343 9.52 50.23 7.25
CA ASP A 343 10.19 50.62 8.52
C ASP A 343 9.62 50.19 9.90
N SER A 344 10.46 49.41 10.60
CA SER A 344 10.79 49.32 12.04
C SER A 344 9.72 49.49 13.14
N THR A 345 9.59 48.52 14.07
CA THR A 345 10.18 48.52 15.45
C THR A 345 9.60 47.41 16.37
N ASP A 346 10.52 46.62 16.95
CA ASP A 346 10.66 46.11 18.33
C ASP A 346 9.48 46.15 19.34
N SER A 347 9.14 45.01 19.95
CA SER A 347 9.06 44.85 21.43
C SER A 347 8.66 43.44 21.91
N SER A 348 9.39 43.01 22.94
CA SER A 348 9.25 41.82 23.81
C SER A 348 7.86 41.52 24.39
N GLY A 349 7.64 40.24 24.73
CA GLY A 349 6.58 39.79 25.63
C GLY A 349 6.62 38.30 25.96
N ASP A 350 7.37 37.94 27.00
CA ASP A 350 7.38 36.63 27.70
C ASP A 350 5.97 36.24 28.20
N ALA A 351 5.52 35.02 27.89
CA ALA A 351 4.53 34.31 28.68
C ALA A 351 4.61 32.79 28.43
N THR A 352 5.08 32.10 29.44
CA THR A 352 5.10 30.66 29.65
C THR A 352 3.76 29.97 29.35
N THR A 353 3.75 28.97 28.46
CA THR A 353 2.75 27.89 28.46
C THR A 353 3.47 26.55 28.36
N ASN A 354 3.33 25.77 29.43
CA ASN A 354 3.77 24.37 29.53
C ASN A 354 3.12 23.53 28.41
N PRO A 355 3.85 22.65 27.71
CA PRO A 355 3.28 21.85 26.63
C PRO A 355 2.26 20.85 27.16
N ASP A 356 1.14 20.76 26.43
CA ASP A 356 0.04 19.84 26.67
C ASP A 356 0.50 18.42 26.34
N THR A 357 0.48 17.54 27.34
CA THR A 357 0.82 16.13 27.18
C THR A 357 -0.41 15.32 26.84
N GLY A 358 -0.57 14.99 25.57
CA GLY A 358 -1.23 13.77 25.12
C GLY A 358 -2.75 13.84 24.88
N ALA A 359 -3.13 13.08 23.86
CA ALA A 359 -4.47 12.73 23.40
C ALA A 359 -5.10 13.65 22.34
N ASN A 360 -5.09 13.11 21.12
CA ASN A 360 -6.00 13.35 20.00
C ASN A 360 -5.72 14.55 19.09
N ASP A 361 -5.03 14.29 17.98
CA ASP A 361 -5.60 14.55 16.64
C ASP A 361 -4.95 13.64 15.59
N PHE A 362 -5.38 12.38 15.54
CA PHE A 362 -5.05 11.50 14.41
C PHE A 362 -6.13 11.66 13.34
N VAL A 363 -6.06 12.75 12.58
CA VAL A 363 -6.56 12.71 11.20
C VAL A 363 -5.51 11.90 10.44
N GLY A 364 -5.80 10.62 10.25
CA GLY A 364 -4.99 9.74 9.42
C GLY A 364 -4.72 10.43 8.10
N LEU A 365 -3.44 10.58 7.78
CA LEU A 365 -2.98 10.85 6.43
C LEU A 365 -3.35 9.60 5.61
N ALA A 366 -4.59 9.54 5.16
CA ALA A 366 -4.98 8.63 4.11
C ALA A 366 -4.40 9.21 2.83
N VAL A 367 -3.13 8.91 2.55
CA VAL A 367 -2.67 8.88 1.17
C VAL A 367 -3.45 7.75 0.54
N ALA A 368 -4.54 8.12 -0.15
CA ALA A 368 -5.28 7.19 -0.96
C ALA A 368 -4.42 6.89 -2.20
N LEU A 369 -3.44 6.01 -2.08
CA LEU A 369 -2.89 5.31 -3.23
C LEU A 369 -4.01 4.39 -3.75
N ALA A 370 -4.87 4.98 -4.57
CA ALA A 370 -5.71 4.22 -5.45
C ALA A 370 -4.79 3.57 -6.48
N VAL A 371 -4.28 2.37 -6.18
CA VAL A 371 -3.71 1.49 -7.18
C VAL A 371 -4.87 1.11 -8.11
N VAL A 372 -5.16 1.98 -9.08
CA VAL A 372 -5.98 1.64 -10.22
C VAL A 372 -5.13 0.68 -11.02
N SER A 373 -5.36 -0.62 -10.82
CA SER A 373 -4.87 -1.63 -11.74
C SER A 373 -5.38 -1.28 -13.14
N VAL A 374 -4.53 -0.62 -13.93
CA VAL A 374 -4.80 -0.35 -15.33
C VAL A 374 -4.79 -1.71 -16.03
N ALA A 375 -5.99 -2.26 -16.22
CA ALA A 375 -6.22 -3.29 -17.21
C ALA A 375 -5.83 -2.71 -18.58
N GLY A 376 -4.61 -3.01 -19.01
CA GLY A 376 -4.08 -2.62 -20.32
C GLY A 376 -4.93 -3.16 -21.46
N ILE A 377 -5.89 -2.37 -21.94
CA ILE A 377 -6.53 -2.56 -23.23
C ILE A 377 -5.61 -1.92 -24.28
N ALA A 378 -4.70 -2.71 -24.84
CA ALA A 378 -3.96 -2.34 -26.03
C ALA A 378 -4.93 -2.30 -27.24
N VAL A 379 -5.44 -1.11 -27.59
CA VAL A 379 -6.08 -0.89 -28.89
C VAL A 379 -4.97 -0.64 -29.93
N ALA A 380 -4.68 -1.67 -30.73
CA ALA A 380 -3.78 -1.57 -31.86
C ALA A 380 -4.34 -0.62 -32.93
N LYS A 381 -3.72 0.56 -33.08
CA LYS A 381 -3.97 1.48 -34.20
C LYS A 381 -3.22 0.99 -35.44
N LYS A 382 -3.95 0.38 -36.37
CA LYS A 382 -3.42 -0.07 -37.67
C LYS A 382 -3.12 1.16 -38.54
N ARG A 383 -1.95 1.15 -39.20
CA ARG A 383 -1.57 2.10 -40.25
C ARG A 383 -2.52 2.05 -41.45
#